data_AF-A0A9D3Q9Z6-F1
#
_entry.id   AF-A0A9D3Q9Z6-F1
#
_cell.length_a   1.000
_cell.length_b   1.000
_cell.length_c   1.000
_cell.angle_alpha   90.00
_cell.angle_beta   90.00
_cell.angle_gamma   90.00
#
_symmetry.space_group_name_H-M   'P 1'
#
loop_
_entity.id
_entity.type
_entity.pdbx_description
1 polymer ?
#
loop_
_entity_poly.entity_id
_entity_poly.type
_entity_poly.pdbx_seq_one_letter_code
_entity_poly.pdbx_strand_id
1 'polypeptide(L)'
;MERAVVRCVPWESKLTISFILDGSQKHMLRDQTEELGKVLARIANNALKGQGKAKKSKKNKAEQTAAVEPDVRLYYNGDFVAEDALNHDAWQDGAVLHVGDSKYKVERNPPSFTVAELPVSLLASFPEVDKGVFVDSLSPALDAFDMDGVFRIKEKQHEGLATYFRRSKFKLLSQHDIVLSEALVSDPLHSELLDKLSTNPVLKEKVVQRSTALQVTVLQSLKEASKKLCVANTHLYWHPKGGHIRLIQMAVALKHLSRLTSEEYPGVPLIFSGDFNSTPSSGLFQLASQGAVPESHADWASDGPDELCPMAISNPFQLISACGEPAYTNYVGGFHGCLDYIFLEPHAHQVEQVISLPSHQEVTTYQALPSVAHPSDHIALVCDLTWK
;
A
#
# COMPACT_ATOMS: atom_id res chain seq x y z
N MET A 1 -22.05 -5.79 -15.64
CA MET A 1 -22.88 -6.36 -14.56
C MET A 1 -22.51 -5.62 -13.30
N GLU A 2 -23.48 -5.07 -12.57
CA GLU A 2 -23.21 -4.33 -11.34
C GLU A 2 -22.92 -5.29 -10.18
N ARG A 3 -22.50 -4.77 -9.02
CA ARG A 3 -22.16 -5.59 -7.85
C ARG A 3 -23.30 -5.62 -6.84
N ALA A 4 -23.54 -6.78 -6.24
CA ALA A 4 -24.34 -6.96 -5.04
C ALA A 4 -23.45 -7.53 -3.93
N VAL A 5 -23.25 -6.78 -2.86
CA VAL A 5 -22.42 -7.20 -1.73
C VAL A 5 -23.28 -7.93 -0.70
N VAL A 6 -22.90 -9.14 -0.35
CA VAL A 6 -23.55 -9.93 0.70
C VAL A 6 -22.57 -10.20 1.83
N ARG A 7 -22.88 -9.78 3.05
CA ARG A 7 -22.10 -10.16 4.24
C ARG A 7 -22.86 -11.22 5.03
N CYS A 8 -22.31 -12.42 5.08
CA CYS A 8 -22.89 -13.61 5.71
C CYS A 8 -21.79 -14.36 6.46
N VAL A 9 -21.69 -14.15 7.78
CA VAL A 9 -20.66 -14.76 8.63
C VAL A 9 -21.28 -15.84 9.54
N PRO A 10 -20.58 -16.96 9.83
CA PRO A 10 -21.15 -18.10 10.57
C PRO A 10 -21.63 -17.80 11.99
N TRP A 11 -21.06 -16.79 12.65
CA TRP A 11 -21.36 -16.45 14.05
C TRP A 11 -22.44 -15.36 14.21
N GLU A 12 -23.06 -14.91 13.12
CA GLU A 12 -24.18 -13.97 13.17
C GLU A 12 -25.48 -14.66 12.75
N SER A 13 -26.61 -14.27 13.36
CA SER A 13 -27.92 -14.78 12.96
C SER A 13 -28.46 -14.14 11.67
N LYS A 14 -27.85 -13.02 11.25
CA LYS A 14 -28.31 -12.20 10.12
C LYS A 14 -27.23 -12.06 9.06
N LEU A 15 -27.66 -11.77 7.84
CA LEU A 15 -26.82 -11.35 6.74
C LEU A 15 -27.27 -9.98 6.22
N THR A 16 -26.35 -9.26 5.58
CA THR A 16 -26.69 -8.03 4.85
C THR A 16 -26.58 -8.25 3.35
N ILE A 17 -27.47 -7.61 2.58
CA ILE A 17 -27.44 -7.60 1.11
C ILE A 17 -27.52 -6.14 0.67
N SER A 18 -26.56 -5.71 -0.14
CA SER A 18 -26.43 -4.32 -0.59
C SER A 18 -26.17 -4.23 -2.08
N PHE A 19 -26.94 -3.42 -2.82
CA PHE A 19 -26.75 -3.18 -4.26
C PHE A 19 -27.45 -1.87 -4.68
N ILE A 20 -27.13 -1.34 -5.85
CA ILE A 20 -27.77 -0.14 -6.40
C ILE A 20 -28.87 -0.56 -7.38
N LEU A 21 -30.09 -0.08 -7.19
CA LEU A 21 -31.21 -0.32 -8.12
C LEU A 21 -31.85 1.01 -8.49
N ASP A 22 -31.90 1.31 -9.79
CA ASP A 22 -32.40 2.58 -10.33
C ASP A 22 -31.74 3.82 -9.67
N GLY A 23 -30.42 3.76 -9.47
CA GLY A 23 -29.64 4.82 -8.82
C GLY A 23 -29.87 4.96 -7.31
N SER A 24 -30.69 4.10 -6.70
CA SER A 24 -30.93 4.09 -5.25
C SER A 24 -30.22 2.92 -4.59
N GLN A 25 -29.41 3.20 -3.56
CA GLN A 25 -28.81 2.18 -2.71
C GLN A 25 -29.93 1.36 -2.02
N LYS A 26 -29.91 0.05 -2.23
CA LYS A 26 -30.71 -0.93 -1.51
C LYS A 26 -29.81 -1.59 -0.49
N HIS A 27 -30.25 -1.57 0.76
CA HIS A 27 -29.58 -2.24 1.86
C HIS A 27 -30.64 -2.98 2.67
N MET A 28 -30.39 -4.25 2.97
CA MET A 28 -31.29 -5.07 3.76
C MET A 28 -30.52 -5.97 4.71
N LEU A 29 -31.07 -6.14 5.91
CA LEU A 29 -30.62 -7.06 6.94
C LEU A 29 -31.68 -8.15 7.09
N ARG A 30 -31.31 -9.41 6.85
CA ARG A 30 -32.22 -10.57 6.82
C ARG A 30 -31.69 -11.69 7.70
N ASP A 31 -32.57 -12.54 8.20
CA ASP A 31 -32.15 -13.73 8.94
C ASP A 31 -31.51 -14.73 7.98
N GLN A 32 -30.39 -15.32 8.41
CA GLN A 32 -29.64 -16.28 7.61
C GLN A 32 -30.47 -17.54 7.33
N THR A 33 -31.30 -17.96 8.27
CA THR A 33 -32.17 -19.14 8.18
C THR A 33 -33.55 -18.82 7.58
N GLU A 34 -33.74 -17.62 7.04
CA GLU A 34 -34.94 -17.30 6.27
C GLU A 34 -34.81 -17.84 4.84
N GLU A 35 -35.91 -18.36 4.30
CA GLU A 35 -36.05 -18.76 2.89
C GLU A 35 -35.78 -17.59 1.93
N LEU A 36 -35.02 -17.87 0.88
CA LEU A 36 -34.60 -16.93 -0.16
C LEU A 36 -35.81 -16.20 -0.78
N GLY A 37 -36.92 -16.90 -1.03
CA GLY A 37 -38.12 -16.34 -1.68
C GLY A 37 -38.66 -15.10 -0.96
N LYS A 38 -38.55 -15.04 0.38
CA LYS A 38 -38.99 -13.87 1.16
C LYS A 38 -38.12 -12.64 0.88
N VAL A 39 -36.82 -12.84 0.63
CA VAL A 39 -35.88 -11.78 0.28
C VAL A 39 -36.11 -11.31 -1.16
N LEU A 40 -36.28 -12.24 -2.10
CA LEU A 40 -36.55 -11.91 -3.51
C LEU A 40 -37.87 -11.15 -3.66
N ALA A 41 -38.94 -11.59 -2.98
CA ALA A 41 -40.21 -10.89 -2.93
C ALA A 41 -40.07 -9.46 -2.38
N ARG A 42 -39.19 -9.25 -1.39
CA ARG A 42 -38.92 -7.92 -0.83
C ARG A 42 -38.17 -7.03 -1.83
N ILE A 43 -37.23 -7.60 -2.59
CA ILE A 43 -36.55 -6.89 -3.68
C ILE A 43 -37.54 -6.49 -4.76
N ALA A 44 -38.42 -7.39 -5.20
CA ALA A 44 -39.47 -7.13 -6.18
C ALA A 44 -40.39 -5.98 -5.74
N ASN A 45 -40.84 -6.02 -4.48
CA ASN A 45 -41.66 -4.95 -3.88
C ASN A 45 -40.94 -3.60 -3.82
N ASN A 46 -39.64 -3.59 -3.54
CA ASN A 46 -38.85 -2.36 -3.50
C ASN A 46 -38.59 -1.78 -4.89
N ALA A 47 -38.46 -2.62 -5.91
CA ALA A 47 -38.36 -2.22 -7.31
C ALA A 47 -39.66 -1.56 -7.79
N LEU A 48 -40.82 -2.15 -7.50
CA LEU A 48 -42.14 -1.57 -7.81
C LEU A 48 -42.34 -0.17 -7.22
N LYS A 49 -41.94 0.03 -5.95
CA LYS A 49 -42.05 1.33 -5.28
C LYS A 49 -41.17 2.42 -5.93
N GLY A 50 -40.02 2.05 -6.50
CA GLY A 50 -39.15 2.95 -7.25
C GLY A 50 -39.82 3.45 -8.54
N GLN A 51 -40.39 2.53 -9.32
CA GLN A 51 -41.10 2.84 -10.56
C GLN A 51 -42.35 3.71 -10.33
N GLY A 52 -43.07 3.51 -9.22
CA GLY A 52 -44.23 4.33 -8.84
C GLY A 52 -43.89 5.79 -8.52
N LYS A 53 -42.71 6.08 -7.95
CA LYS A 53 -42.24 7.45 -7.72
C LYS A 53 -41.84 8.15 -9.02
N ALA A 54 -41.20 7.44 -9.95
CA ALA A 54 -40.89 7.97 -11.29
C ALA A 54 -42.14 8.28 -12.11
N LYS A 55 -43.20 7.45 -12.02
CA LYS A 55 -44.51 7.70 -12.66
C LYS A 55 -45.30 8.84 -12.01
N LYS A 56 -45.20 9.08 -10.68
CA LYS A 56 -45.85 10.23 -10.03
C LYS A 56 -45.26 11.60 -10.46
N SER A 57 -43.99 11.63 -10.87
CA SER A 57 -43.38 12.81 -11.51
C SER A 57 -43.87 13.04 -12.95
N LYS A 58 -44.51 12.04 -13.58
CA LYS A 58 -45.00 12.08 -14.97
C LYS A 58 -46.38 11.41 -15.06
N LYS A 59 -47.45 12.08 -14.63
CA LYS A 59 -48.76 11.94 -15.30
C LYS A 59 -49.74 13.04 -14.89
N ASN A 60 -49.91 13.99 -15.81
CA ASN A 60 -51.26 14.32 -16.27
C ASN A 60 -51.60 13.30 -17.37
N LYS A 61 -52.81 12.75 -17.31
CA LYS A 61 -53.50 11.83 -18.25
C LYS A 61 -53.12 10.34 -18.27
N ALA A 62 -54.07 9.58 -17.72
CA ALA A 62 -54.74 8.38 -18.26
C ALA A 62 -53.99 7.05 -18.40
N GLU A 63 -54.72 6.00 -18.04
CA GLU A 63 -54.44 4.55 -18.08
C GLU A 63 -53.55 3.99 -16.97
N GLN A 64 -54.21 3.32 -16.02
CA GLN A 64 -53.66 2.36 -15.08
C GLN A 64 -53.46 1.03 -15.82
N THR A 65 -52.32 0.86 -16.47
CA THR A 65 -51.75 -0.47 -16.71
C THR A 65 -51.24 -0.98 -15.36
N ALA A 66 -51.77 -2.11 -14.88
CA ALA A 66 -51.27 -2.80 -13.69
C ALA A 66 -49.74 -2.95 -13.82
N ALA A 67 -48.99 -2.55 -12.78
CA ALA A 67 -47.55 -2.70 -12.79
C ALA A 67 -47.22 -4.20 -12.71
N VAL A 68 -46.57 -4.72 -13.73
CA VAL A 68 -46.08 -6.11 -13.74
C VAL A 68 -44.98 -6.20 -12.66
N GLU A 69 -45.13 -7.15 -11.74
CA GLU A 69 -44.07 -7.43 -10.75
C GLU A 69 -42.79 -7.80 -11.49
N PRO A 70 -41.66 -7.14 -11.19
CA PRO A 70 -40.39 -7.49 -11.82
C PRO A 70 -40.01 -8.90 -11.40
N ASP A 71 -39.63 -9.73 -12.37
CA ASP A 71 -39.11 -11.08 -12.11
C ASP A 71 -37.77 -10.94 -11.37
N VAL A 72 -37.71 -11.46 -10.14
CA VAL A 72 -36.51 -11.39 -9.29
C VAL A 72 -36.06 -12.80 -8.98
N ARG A 73 -34.85 -13.15 -9.42
CA ARG A 73 -34.31 -14.52 -9.32
C ARG A 73 -32.83 -14.51 -9.00
N LEU A 74 -32.36 -15.55 -8.33
CA LEU A 74 -30.94 -15.76 -8.07
C LEU A 74 -30.45 -16.99 -8.83
N TYR A 75 -29.27 -16.86 -9.45
CA TYR A 75 -28.62 -17.94 -10.19
C TYR A 75 -27.25 -18.23 -9.61
N TYR A 76 -26.85 -19.50 -9.57
CA TYR A 76 -25.50 -19.91 -9.21
C TYR A 76 -25.01 -20.96 -10.21
N ASN A 77 -23.83 -20.74 -10.79
CA ASN A 77 -23.28 -21.58 -11.88
C ASN A 77 -24.21 -21.80 -13.09
N GLY A 78 -25.13 -20.86 -13.33
CA GLY A 78 -26.10 -20.94 -14.43
C GLY A 78 -27.44 -21.58 -14.07
N ASP A 79 -27.54 -22.22 -12.91
CA ASP A 79 -28.75 -22.86 -12.41
C ASP A 79 -29.56 -21.92 -11.50
N PHE A 80 -30.88 -22.13 -11.48
CA PHE A 80 -31.79 -21.40 -10.60
C PHE A 80 -31.61 -21.85 -9.15
N VAL A 81 -31.46 -20.90 -8.23
CA VAL A 81 -31.46 -21.16 -6.79
C VAL A 81 -32.91 -21.20 -6.29
N ALA A 82 -33.30 -22.32 -5.70
CA ALA A 82 -34.68 -22.54 -5.24
C ALA A 82 -35.10 -21.53 -4.15
N GLU A 83 -36.36 -21.12 -4.16
CA GLU A 83 -36.87 -20.09 -3.23
C GLU A 83 -36.97 -20.57 -1.77
N ASP A 84 -37.03 -21.87 -1.55
CA ASP A 84 -37.01 -22.51 -0.23
C ASP A 84 -35.58 -22.70 0.32
N ALA A 85 -34.54 -22.42 -0.47
CA ALA A 85 -33.16 -22.42 0.01
C ALA A 85 -32.98 -21.37 1.11
N LEU A 86 -32.21 -21.71 2.14
CA LEU A 86 -31.89 -20.79 3.22
C LEU A 86 -30.92 -19.73 2.73
N ASN A 87 -31.09 -18.49 3.19
CA ASN A 87 -30.27 -17.35 2.76
C ASN A 87 -28.76 -17.60 2.90
N HIS A 88 -28.29 -18.26 3.97
CA HIS A 88 -26.86 -18.57 4.11
C HIS A 88 -26.30 -19.53 3.05
N ASP A 89 -27.14 -20.37 2.46
CA ASP A 89 -26.77 -21.32 1.41
C ASP A 89 -27.07 -20.78 0.01
N ALA A 90 -28.06 -19.90 -0.12
CA ALA A 90 -28.46 -19.32 -1.40
C ALA A 90 -27.48 -18.26 -1.93
N TRP A 91 -27.02 -17.34 -1.07
CA TRP A 91 -26.17 -16.21 -1.48
C TRP A 91 -24.70 -16.60 -1.56
N GLN A 92 -24.34 -17.36 -2.60
CA GLN A 92 -22.98 -17.79 -2.87
C GLN A 92 -22.14 -16.73 -3.58
N ASP A 93 -20.83 -16.74 -3.36
CA ASP A 93 -19.91 -15.87 -4.10
C ASP A 93 -19.96 -16.20 -5.59
N GLY A 94 -20.05 -15.17 -6.45
CA GLY A 94 -20.20 -15.35 -7.89
C GLY A 94 -21.61 -15.70 -8.37
N ALA A 95 -22.60 -15.85 -7.47
CA ALA A 95 -24.00 -15.93 -7.87
C ALA A 95 -24.44 -14.65 -8.62
N VAL A 96 -25.54 -14.72 -9.36
CA VAL A 96 -26.06 -13.62 -10.15
C VAL A 96 -27.51 -13.35 -9.77
N LEU A 97 -27.75 -12.18 -9.16
CA LEU A 97 -29.10 -11.70 -8.87
C LEU A 97 -29.66 -10.99 -10.10
N HIS A 98 -30.82 -11.42 -10.55
CA HIS A 98 -31.61 -10.78 -11.60
C HIS A 98 -32.74 -9.99 -10.95
N VAL A 99 -32.93 -8.73 -11.37
CA VAL A 99 -34.05 -7.87 -10.97
C VAL A 99 -34.61 -7.23 -12.24
N GLY A 100 -35.62 -7.86 -12.85
CA GLY A 100 -36.06 -7.51 -14.20
C GLY A 100 -34.91 -7.66 -15.21
N ASP A 101 -34.60 -6.60 -15.94
CA ASP A 101 -33.50 -6.59 -16.94
C ASP A 101 -32.11 -6.38 -16.31
N SER A 102 -32.04 -5.98 -15.04
CA SER A 102 -30.78 -5.71 -14.33
C SER A 102 -30.16 -6.97 -13.75
N LYS A 103 -28.83 -7.08 -13.86
CA LYS A 103 -28.06 -8.21 -13.34
C LYS A 103 -26.94 -7.74 -12.42
N TYR A 104 -26.83 -8.40 -11.27
CA TYR A 104 -25.85 -8.11 -10.23
C TYR A 104 -25.01 -9.34 -9.91
N LYS A 105 -23.69 -9.21 -10.00
CA LYS A 105 -22.77 -10.25 -9.52
C LYS A 105 -22.72 -10.16 -8.00
N VAL A 106 -23.05 -11.25 -7.33
CA VAL A 106 -22.94 -11.40 -5.88
C VAL A 106 -21.48 -11.55 -5.52
N GLU A 107 -21.04 -10.72 -4.58
CA GLU A 107 -19.78 -10.87 -3.90
C GLU A 107 -20.07 -11.14 -2.43
N ARG A 108 -19.72 -12.34 -1.98
CA ARG A 108 -20.01 -12.81 -0.62
C ARG A 108 -18.80 -12.60 0.27
N ASN A 109 -19.00 -11.89 1.38
CA ASN A 109 -17.93 -11.48 2.30
C ASN A 109 -16.72 -10.94 1.54
N PRO A 110 -16.89 -10.01 0.57
CA PRO A 110 -15.75 -9.37 -0.04
C PRO A 110 -14.92 -8.75 1.09
N PRO A 111 -13.58 -8.73 0.98
CA PRO A 111 -12.71 -8.30 2.07
C PRO A 111 -13.21 -6.99 2.67
N SER A 112 -13.72 -7.07 3.90
CA SER A 112 -14.22 -5.95 4.68
C SER A 112 -13.58 -6.02 6.05
N PHE A 113 -12.72 -5.06 6.38
CA PHE A 113 -12.12 -4.97 7.70
C PHE A 113 -13.21 -4.51 8.69
N THR A 114 -13.62 -5.38 9.62
CA THR A 114 -14.63 -5.06 10.65
C THR A 114 -14.07 -4.23 11.80
N VAL A 115 -12.78 -4.41 12.10
CA VAL A 115 -12.01 -3.64 13.09
C VAL A 115 -10.57 -3.62 12.58
N ALA A 116 -10.00 -2.42 12.40
CA ALA A 116 -8.56 -2.27 12.31
C ALA A 116 -8.11 -1.62 13.62
N GLU A 117 -7.59 -2.40 14.55
CA GLU A 117 -6.81 -1.83 15.65
C GLU A 117 -5.43 -1.50 15.09
N LEU A 118 -5.33 -0.35 14.43
CA LEU A 118 -4.03 0.17 14.04
C LEU A 118 -3.25 0.56 15.31
N PRO A 119 -1.95 0.24 15.39
CA PRO A 119 -1.10 0.66 16.49
C PRO A 119 -1.33 2.13 16.85
N VAL A 120 -1.33 2.44 18.14
CA VAL A 120 -1.63 3.79 18.70
C VAL A 120 -0.70 4.88 18.14
N SER A 121 0.41 4.49 17.50
CA SER A 121 1.44 5.36 16.91
C SER A 121 1.79 4.94 15.47
N LEU A 122 0.85 4.94 14.53
CA LEU A 122 1.20 4.58 13.16
C LEU A 122 1.90 5.76 12.43
N LEU A 123 3.14 5.53 12.03
CA LEU A 123 3.81 6.19 10.91
C LEU A 123 4.01 5.07 9.88
N ALA A 124 3.39 5.19 8.71
CA ALA A 124 3.41 4.15 7.70
C ALA A 124 3.98 4.67 6.38
N SER A 125 5.00 3.97 5.87
CA SER A 125 5.61 4.22 4.57
C SER A 125 5.27 3.07 3.64
N PHE A 126 4.73 3.38 2.47
CA PHE A 126 4.37 2.40 1.45
C PHE A 126 5.23 2.64 0.19
N PRO A 127 6.07 1.68 -0.23
CA PRO A 127 7.01 1.86 -1.34
C PRO A 127 6.39 1.62 -2.74
N GLU A 128 5.19 1.04 -2.81
CA GLU A 128 4.51 0.77 -4.08
C GLU A 128 3.00 0.96 -3.91
N VAL A 129 2.49 2.11 -4.32
CA VAL A 129 1.09 2.49 -4.18
C VAL A 129 0.56 3.04 -5.50
N ASP A 130 -0.35 2.30 -6.14
CA ASP A 130 -1.11 2.82 -7.27
C ASP A 130 -1.88 4.08 -6.89
N LYS A 131 -1.96 5.05 -7.81
CA LYS A 131 -2.72 6.29 -7.56
C LYS A 131 -4.18 6.03 -7.17
N GLY A 132 -4.83 5.06 -7.81
CA GLY A 132 -6.20 4.65 -7.45
C GLY A 132 -6.28 4.03 -6.06
N VAL A 133 -5.30 3.19 -5.68
CA VAL A 133 -5.23 2.61 -4.33
C VAL A 133 -5.03 3.69 -3.27
N PHE A 134 -4.19 4.70 -3.54
CA PHE A 134 -4.02 5.83 -2.64
C PHE A 134 -5.33 6.60 -2.43
N VAL A 135 -6.01 6.97 -3.51
CA VAL A 135 -7.20 7.84 -3.47
C VAL A 135 -8.46 7.09 -2.98
N ASP A 136 -8.69 5.89 -3.49
CA ASP A 136 -9.97 5.19 -3.34
C ASP A 136 -9.97 4.16 -2.21
N SER A 137 -8.80 3.76 -1.69
CA SER A 137 -8.66 2.74 -0.65
C SER A 137 -7.90 3.22 0.57
N LEU A 138 -6.60 3.52 0.45
CA LEU A 138 -5.74 3.85 1.58
C LEU A 138 -6.17 5.16 2.26
N SER A 139 -6.41 6.23 1.50
CA SER A 139 -6.76 7.52 2.11
C SER A 139 -8.08 7.46 2.86
N PRO A 140 -9.20 6.94 2.30
CA PRO A 140 -10.44 6.82 3.05
C PRO A 140 -10.34 5.89 4.26
N ALA A 141 -9.61 4.77 4.13
CA ALA A 141 -9.44 3.83 5.22
C ALA A 141 -8.62 4.45 6.37
N LEU A 142 -7.45 5.03 6.06
CA LEU A 142 -6.54 5.57 7.07
C LEU A 142 -7.05 6.90 7.65
N ASP A 143 -7.80 7.70 6.88
CA ASP A 143 -8.49 8.89 7.40
C ASP A 143 -9.47 8.54 8.53
N ALA A 144 -10.21 7.44 8.38
CA ALA A 144 -11.11 6.94 9.43
C ALA A 144 -10.37 6.55 10.74
N PHE A 145 -9.05 6.37 10.68
CA PHE A 145 -8.18 6.09 11.83
C PHE A 145 -7.26 7.27 12.20
N ASP A 146 -7.68 8.51 11.91
CA ASP A 146 -6.98 9.74 12.26
C ASP A 146 -5.59 9.90 11.61
N MET A 147 -5.42 9.35 10.41
CA MET A 147 -4.19 9.51 9.65
C MET A 147 -4.36 10.47 8.49
N ASP A 148 -3.33 11.27 8.25
CA ASP A 148 -3.19 12.05 7.04
C ASP A 148 -2.04 11.48 6.22
N GLY A 149 -2.07 11.67 4.91
CA GLY A 149 -1.19 10.99 3.97
C GLY A 149 -0.70 11.88 2.85
N VAL A 150 0.58 11.74 2.52
CA VAL A 150 1.18 12.38 1.36
C VAL A 150 1.62 11.32 0.34
N PHE A 151 1.43 11.62 -0.94
CA PHE A 151 1.72 10.69 -2.04
C PHE A 151 2.66 11.32 -3.07
N ARG A 152 3.67 10.56 -3.47
CA ARG A 152 4.62 10.90 -4.54
C ARG A 152 4.56 9.84 -5.62
N ILE A 153 3.91 10.16 -6.75
CA ILE A 153 3.90 9.28 -7.92
C ILE A 153 5.31 9.18 -8.52
N LYS A 154 5.72 7.98 -8.93
CA LYS A 154 6.95 7.80 -9.71
C LYS A 154 6.68 8.20 -11.16
N GLU A 155 7.58 8.98 -11.73
CA GLU A 155 7.38 9.46 -13.10
C GLU A 155 7.37 8.28 -14.07
N LYS A 156 6.48 8.37 -15.08
CA LYS A 156 6.28 7.35 -16.11
C LYS A 156 5.79 6.00 -15.57
N GLN A 157 5.30 5.96 -14.33
CA GLN A 157 4.72 4.78 -13.68
C GLN A 157 3.31 5.09 -13.16
N HIS A 158 2.54 4.03 -12.85
CA HIS A 158 1.18 4.14 -12.33
C HIS A 158 1.13 4.11 -10.79
N GLU A 159 2.25 3.79 -10.17
CA GLU A 159 2.44 3.67 -8.73
C GLU A 159 3.47 4.68 -8.20
N GLY A 160 3.53 4.81 -6.88
CA GLY A 160 4.41 5.73 -6.19
C GLY A 160 4.59 5.39 -4.72
N LEU A 161 5.10 6.38 -3.99
CA LEU A 161 5.41 6.31 -2.57
C LEU A 161 4.32 7.01 -1.78
N ALA A 162 3.90 6.45 -0.65
CA ALA A 162 3.02 7.13 0.30
C ALA A 162 3.60 7.12 1.71
N THR A 163 3.48 8.25 2.41
CA THR A 163 3.79 8.36 3.84
C THR A 163 2.54 8.84 4.57
N TYR A 164 2.07 8.05 5.53
CA TYR A 164 0.95 8.39 6.40
C TYR A 164 1.40 8.62 7.83
N PHE A 165 0.83 9.64 8.47
CA PHE A 165 1.14 10.02 9.85
C PHE A 165 -0.15 10.35 10.60
N ARG A 166 -0.19 10.01 11.89
CA ARG A 166 -1.37 10.25 12.73
C ARG A 166 -1.51 11.73 13.09
N ARG A 167 -2.63 12.36 12.75
CA ARG A 167 -2.90 13.79 12.95
C ARG A 167 -2.90 14.19 14.43
N SER A 168 -3.38 13.32 15.32
CA SER A 168 -3.31 13.56 16.77
C SER A 168 -1.90 13.55 17.37
N LYS A 169 -0.87 13.11 16.62
CA LYS A 169 0.52 13.04 17.11
C LYS A 169 1.47 13.94 16.34
N PHE A 170 1.26 14.09 15.03
CA PHE A 170 2.18 14.78 14.16
C PHE A 170 1.48 15.83 13.31
N LYS A 171 2.17 16.95 13.14
CA LYS A 171 1.85 17.97 12.15
C LYS A 171 2.88 17.91 11.03
N LEU A 172 2.41 17.88 9.79
CA LEU A 172 3.26 18.06 8.61
C LEU A 172 3.85 19.47 8.59
N LEU A 173 5.18 19.57 8.48
CA LEU A 173 5.88 20.85 8.32
C LEU A 173 6.23 21.12 6.86
N SER A 174 6.80 20.13 6.16
CA SER A 174 7.27 20.29 4.78
C SER A 174 7.49 18.94 4.10
N GLN A 175 7.56 18.96 2.76
CA GLN A 175 7.91 17.83 1.91
C GLN A 175 9.10 18.20 1.03
N HIS A 176 10.00 17.25 0.78
CA HIS A 176 11.27 17.45 0.06
C HIS A 176 11.55 16.31 -0.93
N ASP A 177 10.51 15.89 -1.64
CA ASP A 177 10.57 14.75 -2.55
C ASP A 177 11.45 15.06 -3.77
N ILE A 178 12.26 14.08 -4.20
CA ILE A 178 13.12 14.19 -5.38
C ILE A 178 13.02 12.94 -6.26
N VAL A 179 13.25 13.12 -7.57
CA VAL A 179 13.63 12.01 -8.46
C VAL A 179 15.14 11.92 -8.40
N LEU A 180 15.68 10.75 -8.02
CA LEU A 180 17.10 10.60 -7.70
C LEU A 180 18.01 10.89 -8.91
N SER A 181 17.59 10.47 -10.10
CA SER A 181 18.33 10.70 -11.35
C SER A 181 18.37 12.19 -11.73
N GLU A 182 17.27 12.91 -11.53
CA GLU A 182 17.21 14.35 -11.80
C GLU A 182 18.09 15.11 -10.82
N ALA A 183 17.96 14.84 -9.51
CA ALA A 183 18.80 15.45 -8.48
C ALA A 183 20.29 15.23 -8.78
N LEU A 184 20.68 14.01 -9.12
CA LEU A 184 22.07 13.67 -9.48
C LEU A 184 22.63 14.53 -10.62
N VAL A 185 21.80 14.88 -11.61
CA VAL A 185 22.25 15.61 -12.81
C VAL A 185 22.12 17.12 -12.65
N SER A 186 21.07 17.60 -11.99
CA SER A 186 20.74 19.04 -11.95
C SER A 186 21.14 19.77 -10.67
N ASP A 187 21.23 19.08 -9.52
CA ASP A 187 21.56 19.73 -8.24
C ASP A 187 23.09 19.70 -8.02
N PRO A 188 23.76 20.87 -7.89
CA PRO A 188 25.20 20.95 -7.62
C PRO A 188 25.65 20.17 -6.39
N LEU A 189 24.75 19.87 -5.44
CA LEU A 189 25.00 19.00 -4.30
C LEU A 189 25.63 17.66 -4.70
N HIS A 190 25.26 17.12 -5.87
CA HIS A 190 25.70 15.81 -6.33
C HIS A 190 26.83 15.85 -7.38
N SER A 191 27.41 17.03 -7.65
CA SER A 191 28.49 17.22 -8.64
C SER A 191 29.65 16.23 -8.52
N GLU A 192 30.21 16.04 -7.32
CA GLU A 192 31.31 15.09 -7.09
C GLU A 192 30.93 13.63 -7.45
N LEU A 193 29.70 13.23 -7.10
CA LEU A 193 29.19 11.89 -7.42
C LEU A 193 28.95 11.74 -8.93
N LEU A 194 28.40 12.79 -9.56
CA LEU A 194 28.19 12.84 -11.00
C LEU A 194 29.51 12.79 -11.78
N ASP A 195 30.55 13.46 -11.31
CA ASP A 195 31.89 13.45 -11.92
C ASP A 195 32.50 12.05 -11.88
N LYS A 196 32.44 11.40 -10.70
CA LYS A 196 32.87 9.99 -10.54
C LYS A 196 32.08 9.06 -11.47
N LEU A 197 30.76 9.17 -11.51
CA LEU A 197 29.91 8.38 -12.39
C LEU A 197 30.17 8.64 -13.88
N SER A 198 30.52 9.88 -14.24
CA SER A 198 30.79 10.26 -15.63
C SER A 198 32.04 9.61 -16.21
N THR A 199 32.88 8.97 -15.39
CA THR A 199 33.98 8.11 -15.85
C THR A 199 33.49 6.84 -16.54
N ASN A 200 32.25 6.40 -16.28
CA ASN A 200 31.58 5.31 -16.97
C ASN A 200 30.26 5.79 -17.63
N PRO A 201 30.28 6.18 -18.92
CA PRO A 201 29.10 6.68 -19.62
C PRO A 201 27.95 5.67 -19.72
N VAL A 202 28.25 4.37 -19.80
CA VAL A 202 27.26 3.29 -19.92
C VAL A 202 26.43 3.20 -18.64
N LEU A 203 27.11 3.12 -17.49
CA LEU A 203 26.44 3.13 -16.20
C LEU A 203 25.69 4.44 -15.97
N LYS A 204 26.32 5.58 -16.29
CA LYS A 204 25.68 6.90 -16.17
C LYS A 204 24.35 6.92 -16.91
N GLU A 205 24.32 6.49 -18.16
CA GLU A 205 23.10 6.44 -18.97
C GLU A 205 22.02 5.59 -18.30
N LYS A 206 22.37 4.40 -17.80
CA LYS A 206 21.42 3.55 -17.08
C LYS A 206 20.87 4.23 -15.82
N VAL A 207 21.71 4.88 -15.02
CA VAL A 207 21.29 5.57 -13.78
C VAL A 207 20.33 6.72 -14.10
N VAL A 208 20.67 7.58 -15.06
CA VAL A 208 19.86 8.77 -15.38
C VAL A 208 18.51 8.44 -16.02
N GLN A 209 18.38 7.26 -16.61
CA GLN A 209 17.12 6.77 -17.17
C GLN A 209 16.16 6.17 -16.11
N ARG A 210 16.55 6.07 -14.84
CA ARG A 210 15.66 5.59 -13.76
C ARG A 210 14.77 6.71 -13.27
N SER A 211 13.50 6.41 -12.97
CA SER A 211 12.53 7.34 -12.37
C SER A 211 12.33 7.11 -10.86
N THR A 212 13.29 6.43 -10.21
CA THR A 212 13.27 6.16 -8.77
C THR A 212 13.14 7.47 -7.99
N ALA A 213 12.14 7.53 -7.12
CA ALA A 213 11.86 8.67 -6.26
C ALA A 213 12.32 8.41 -4.82
N LEU A 214 12.64 9.49 -4.13
CA LEU A 214 12.75 9.56 -2.68
C LEU A 214 11.66 10.50 -2.20
N GLN A 215 10.78 9.99 -1.33
CA GLN A 215 9.77 10.78 -0.65
C GLN A 215 10.33 11.20 0.72
N VAL A 216 10.23 12.48 1.07
CA VAL A 216 10.77 13.03 2.31
C VAL A 216 9.73 13.92 2.97
N THR A 217 9.37 13.60 4.21
CA THR A 217 8.33 14.28 4.99
C THR A 217 8.90 14.72 6.32
N VAL A 218 8.86 16.01 6.63
CA VAL A 218 9.27 16.54 7.94
C VAL A 218 8.04 16.74 8.81
N LEU A 219 8.03 16.08 9.96
CA LEU A 219 6.93 16.06 10.92
C LEU A 219 7.33 16.74 12.22
N GLN A 220 6.40 17.44 12.86
CA GLN A 220 6.54 17.98 14.21
C GLN A 220 5.62 17.22 15.17
N SER A 221 6.15 16.83 16.33
CA SER A 221 5.34 16.27 17.42
C SER A 221 4.38 17.32 17.97
N LEU A 222 3.10 16.96 18.08
CA LEU A 222 2.09 17.79 18.75
C LEU A 222 2.19 17.71 20.28
N LYS A 223 2.80 16.65 20.82
CA LYS A 223 3.04 16.50 22.26
C LYS A 223 4.19 17.40 22.73
N GLU A 224 5.20 17.60 21.89
CA GLU A 224 6.39 18.35 22.23
C GLU A 224 6.95 19.06 20.98
N ALA A 225 6.66 20.36 20.84
CA ALA A 225 6.95 21.12 19.62
C ALA A 225 8.45 21.22 19.24
N SER A 226 9.36 21.00 20.20
CA SER A 226 10.81 20.88 19.95
C SER A 226 11.16 19.63 19.16
N LYS A 227 10.40 18.53 19.33
CA LYS A 227 10.64 17.26 18.65
C LYS A 227 10.10 17.31 17.22
N LYS A 228 11.02 17.13 16.28
CA LYS A 228 10.75 16.99 14.85
C LYS A 228 11.33 15.68 14.37
N LEU A 229 10.81 15.16 13.27
CA LEU A 229 11.23 13.91 12.66
C LEU A 229 11.34 14.09 11.15
N CYS A 230 12.45 13.65 10.55
CA CYS A 230 12.58 13.51 9.11
C CYS A 230 12.25 12.06 8.74
N VAL A 231 11.20 11.87 7.94
CA VAL A 231 10.75 10.55 7.49
C VAL A 231 11.00 10.44 5.99
N ALA A 232 11.86 9.50 5.61
CA ALA A 232 12.19 9.19 4.23
C ALA A 232 11.61 7.84 3.82
N ASN A 233 11.11 7.76 2.59
CA ASN A 233 10.57 6.55 1.97
C ASN A 233 11.11 6.43 0.54
N THR A 234 11.48 5.22 0.10
CA THR A 234 11.94 4.98 -1.27
C THR A 234 11.63 3.54 -1.72
N HIS A 235 11.74 3.32 -3.02
CA HIS A 235 11.69 2.01 -3.66
C HIS A 235 12.79 1.96 -4.71
N LEU A 236 13.93 1.35 -4.35
CA LEU A 236 15.14 1.37 -5.18
C LEU A 236 15.08 0.40 -6.37
N TYR A 237 16.02 0.54 -7.29
CA TYR A 237 16.04 -0.24 -8.53
C TYR A 237 16.08 -1.76 -8.29
N TRP A 238 15.07 -2.46 -8.81
CA TRP A 238 14.78 -3.87 -8.52
C TRP A 238 15.75 -4.89 -9.12
N HIS A 239 16.43 -4.56 -10.23
CA HIS A 239 17.13 -5.59 -11.01
C HIS A 239 18.22 -6.30 -10.17
N PRO A 240 18.31 -7.65 -10.17
CA PRO A 240 19.25 -8.38 -9.31
C PRO A 240 20.70 -7.96 -9.50
N LYS A 241 21.10 -7.65 -10.74
CA LYS A 241 22.44 -7.16 -11.10
C LYS A 241 22.64 -5.66 -10.90
N GLY A 242 21.69 -4.96 -10.28
CA GLY A 242 21.68 -3.51 -10.11
C GLY A 242 22.37 -2.96 -8.86
N GLY A 243 23.28 -3.70 -8.21
CA GLY A 243 23.94 -3.30 -6.95
C GLY A 243 24.60 -1.92 -7.01
N HIS A 244 25.51 -1.71 -7.96
CA HIS A 244 26.10 -0.40 -8.28
C HIS A 244 25.08 0.72 -8.53
N ILE A 245 23.97 0.47 -9.24
CA ILE A 245 22.90 1.45 -9.45
C ILE A 245 22.25 1.83 -8.12
N ARG A 246 21.92 0.85 -7.28
CA ARG A 246 21.33 1.08 -5.96
C ARG A 246 22.28 1.82 -5.02
N LEU A 247 23.59 1.56 -5.09
CA LEU A 247 24.60 2.33 -4.35
C LEU A 247 24.60 3.81 -4.72
N ILE A 248 24.54 4.12 -6.02
CA ILE A 248 24.46 5.51 -6.50
C ILE A 248 23.15 6.17 -6.06
N GLN A 249 22.02 5.46 -6.18
CA GLN A 249 20.72 5.94 -5.71
C GLN A 249 20.73 6.25 -4.21
N MET A 250 21.27 5.34 -3.39
CA MET A 250 21.42 5.53 -1.96
C MET A 250 22.33 6.73 -1.64
N ALA A 251 23.43 6.90 -2.37
CA ALA A 251 24.34 8.03 -2.16
C ALA A 251 23.69 9.39 -2.44
N VAL A 252 22.87 9.48 -3.51
CA VAL A 252 22.06 10.67 -3.79
C VAL A 252 21.06 10.92 -2.64
N ALA A 253 20.34 9.88 -2.22
CA ALA A 253 19.36 9.99 -1.15
C ALA A 253 19.98 10.46 0.17
N LEU A 254 21.07 9.83 0.61
CA LEU A 254 21.76 10.19 1.85
C LEU A 254 22.31 11.62 1.83
N LYS A 255 22.85 12.08 0.68
CA LYS A 255 23.38 13.44 0.58
C LYS A 255 22.26 14.49 0.60
N HIS A 256 21.13 14.21 -0.07
CA HIS A 256 19.93 15.05 -0.02
C HIS A 256 19.37 15.16 1.40
N LEU A 257 19.21 14.01 2.07
CA LEU A 257 18.76 13.95 3.47
C LEU A 257 19.72 14.69 4.40
N SER A 258 21.03 14.52 4.21
CA SER A 258 22.03 15.20 5.04
C SER A 258 21.94 16.71 4.91
N ARG A 259 21.79 17.26 3.70
CA ARG A 259 21.58 18.71 3.52
C ARG A 259 20.35 19.18 4.29
N LEU A 260 19.25 18.45 4.15
CA LEU A 260 17.99 18.77 4.82
C LEU A 260 18.14 18.77 6.36
N THR A 261 18.79 17.74 6.92
CA THR A 261 18.95 17.61 8.38
C THR A 261 20.08 18.46 8.98
N SER A 262 21.00 19.00 8.16
CA SER A 262 22.07 19.88 8.63
C SER A 262 21.77 21.37 8.43
N GLU A 263 21.07 21.75 7.36
CA GLU A 263 20.89 23.15 6.97
C GLU A 263 19.47 23.67 7.23
N GLU A 264 18.44 22.95 6.76
CA GLU A 264 17.04 23.39 6.84
C GLU A 264 16.38 23.00 8.16
N TYR A 265 16.66 21.80 8.66
CA TYR A 265 16.17 21.28 9.93
C TYR A 265 17.34 20.74 10.79
N PRO A 266 18.23 21.61 11.29
CA PRO A 266 19.45 21.20 11.98
C PRO A 266 19.18 20.21 13.13
N GLY A 267 19.77 19.03 13.03
CA GLY A 267 19.71 17.99 14.06
C GLY A 267 18.37 17.25 14.16
N VAL A 268 17.48 17.39 13.15
CA VAL A 268 16.28 16.55 13.10
C VAL A 268 16.67 15.10 12.84
N PRO A 269 16.23 14.14 13.67
CA PRO A 269 16.58 12.75 13.45
C PRO A 269 15.85 12.14 12.26
N LEU A 270 16.52 11.19 11.62
CA LEU A 270 16.06 10.47 10.44
C LEU A 270 15.45 9.10 10.78
N ILE A 271 14.30 8.82 10.16
CA ILE A 271 13.81 7.47 9.88
C ILE A 271 13.77 7.30 8.37
N PHE A 272 14.51 6.34 7.84
CA PHE A 272 14.57 6.03 6.42
C PHE A 272 14.08 4.61 6.16
N SER A 273 12.84 4.52 5.69
CA SER A 273 12.15 3.28 5.34
C SER A 273 12.09 3.06 3.83
N GLY A 274 11.81 1.83 3.41
CA GLY A 274 11.52 1.53 2.01
C GLY A 274 11.84 0.10 1.62
N ASP A 275 11.53 -0.22 0.35
CA ASP A 275 12.08 -1.37 -0.34
C ASP A 275 13.41 -0.95 -0.98
N PHE A 276 14.51 -1.46 -0.44
CA PHE A 276 15.85 -1.14 -0.91
C PHE A 276 16.34 -2.13 -1.98
N ASN A 277 15.57 -3.17 -2.31
CA ASN A 277 15.93 -4.23 -3.25
C ASN A 277 17.35 -4.77 -3.03
N SER A 278 17.76 -4.85 -1.75
CA SER A 278 19.14 -5.12 -1.35
C SER A 278 19.17 -5.98 -0.10
N THR A 279 19.91 -7.09 -0.16
CA THR A 279 20.05 -8.02 0.98
C THR A 279 21.07 -7.50 2.01
N PRO A 280 21.10 -8.07 3.24
CA PRO A 280 22.07 -7.67 4.26
C PRO A 280 23.55 -7.86 3.84
N SER A 281 23.81 -8.73 2.87
CA SER A 281 25.14 -8.97 2.31
C SER A 281 25.57 -7.96 1.23
N SER A 282 24.70 -7.01 0.86
CA SER A 282 24.96 -6.03 -0.20
C SER A 282 25.83 -4.85 0.26
N GLY A 283 26.47 -4.19 -0.70
CA GLY A 283 27.22 -2.96 -0.45
C GLY A 283 26.32 -1.82 -0.01
N LEU A 284 25.04 -1.82 -0.41
CA LEU A 284 24.06 -0.84 0.06
C LEU A 284 23.78 -1.00 1.56
N PHE A 285 23.55 -2.23 2.01
CA PHE A 285 23.35 -2.48 3.44
C PHE A 285 24.62 -2.16 4.24
N GLN A 286 25.80 -2.48 3.70
CA GLN A 286 27.07 -2.06 4.29
C GLN A 286 27.18 -0.53 4.42
N LEU A 287 26.87 0.22 3.36
CA LEU A 287 26.88 1.68 3.39
C LEU A 287 25.92 2.24 4.46
N ALA A 288 24.70 1.69 4.54
CA ALA A 288 23.71 2.12 5.52
C ALA A 288 24.16 1.82 6.97
N SER A 289 24.55 0.58 7.25
CA SER A 289 24.80 0.09 8.62
C SER A 289 26.22 0.34 9.15
N GLN A 290 27.23 0.30 8.28
CA GLN A 290 28.64 0.44 8.65
C GLN A 290 29.21 1.83 8.31
N GLY A 291 28.43 2.67 7.63
CA GLY A 291 28.78 4.06 7.39
C GLY A 291 29.59 4.29 6.12
N ALA A 292 30.05 3.25 5.42
CA ALA A 292 30.79 3.39 4.17
C ALA A 292 30.79 2.10 3.33
N VAL A 293 31.01 2.26 2.04
CA VAL A 293 31.34 1.17 1.10
C VAL A 293 32.64 1.54 0.37
N PRO A 294 33.64 0.63 0.32
CA PRO A 294 34.90 0.90 -0.36
C PRO A 294 34.79 0.78 -1.88
N GLU A 295 35.76 1.33 -2.59
CA GLU A 295 35.90 1.19 -4.05
C GLU A 295 36.08 -0.28 -4.49
N SER A 296 36.64 -1.13 -3.64
CA SER A 296 36.89 -2.55 -3.92
C SER A 296 35.65 -3.45 -3.75
N HIS A 297 34.50 -2.89 -3.36
CA HIS A 297 33.30 -3.68 -3.12
C HIS A 297 32.76 -4.32 -4.42
N ALA A 298 32.35 -5.59 -4.34
CA ALA A 298 31.94 -6.38 -5.51
C ALA A 298 30.71 -5.81 -6.24
N ASP A 299 29.80 -5.14 -5.52
CA ASP A 299 28.61 -4.52 -6.12
C ASP A 299 28.92 -3.46 -7.18
N TRP A 300 30.12 -2.86 -7.17
CA TRP A 300 30.54 -1.93 -8.23
C TRP A 300 30.69 -2.59 -9.60
N ALA A 301 30.76 -3.93 -9.64
CA ALA A 301 30.84 -4.74 -10.85
C ALA A 301 29.60 -5.63 -11.05
N SER A 302 28.45 -5.32 -10.42
CA SER A 302 27.35 -6.28 -10.31
C SER A 302 26.67 -6.65 -11.64
N ASP A 303 26.81 -5.84 -12.70
CA ASP A 303 26.37 -6.17 -14.07
C ASP A 303 27.55 -6.40 -15.05
N GLY A 304 28.75 -6.65 -14.51
CA GLY A 304 29.94 -6.97 -15.30
C GLY A 304 30.88 -5.78 -15.54
N PRO A 305 31.94 -5.97 -16.36
CA PRO A 305 33.03 -5.00 -16.51
C PRO A 305 32.63 -3.73 -17.27
N ASP A 306 31.62 -3.80 -18.15
CA ASP A 306 31.17 -2.64 -18.95
C ASP A 306 30.54 -1.54 -18.08
N GLU A 307 30.00 -1.91 -16.92
CA GLU A 307 29.37 -1.00 -15.95
C GLU A 307 30.20 -0.81 -14.68
N LEU A 308 31.44 -1.28 -14.68
CA LEU A 308 32.35 -1.11 -13.55
C LEU A 308 32.57 0.38 -13.27
N CYS A 309 32.20 0.83 -12.07
CA CYS A 309 32.41 2.20 -11.62
C CYS A 309 32.81 2.24 -10.13
N PRO A 310 34.06 1.87 -9.79
CA PRO A 310 34.54 1.78 -8.42
C PRO A 310 34.59 3.16 -7.79
N MET A 311 33.96 3.32 -6.63
CA MET A 311 34.11 4.54 -5.84
C MET A 311 33.87 4.27 -4.35
N ALA A 312 34.60 4.97 -3.49
CA ALA A 312 34.30 5.00 -2.08
C ALA A 312 33.11 5.95 -1.82
N ILE A 313 32.13 5.48 -1.06
CA ILE A 313 30.97 6.27 -0.63
C ILE A 313 30.84 6.17 0.88
N SER A 314 30.62 7.31 1.53
CA SER A 314 30.37 7.42 2.97
C SER A 314 28.93 7.83 3.24
N ASN A 315 28.34 7.27 4.29
CA ASN A 315 27.06 7.66 4.83
C ASN A 315 27.27 8.74 5.91
N PRO A 316 26.64 9.92 5.80
CA PRO A 316 26.76 11.00 6.79
C PRO A 316 26.00 10.70 8.09
N PHE A 317 25.18 9.65 8.12
CA PHE A 317 24.39 9.22 9.27
C PHE A 317 24.97 7.97 9.93
N GLN A 318 24.64 7.77 11.21
CA GLN A 318 24.84 6.49 11.89
C GLN A 318 23.51 5.75 11.93
N LEU A 319 23.27 4.83 11.00
CA LEU A 319 21.98 4.15 10.87
C LEU A 319 22.04 2.70 11.36
N ILE A 320 20.95 2.24 11.97
CA ILE A 320 20.70 0.84 12.28
C ILE A 320 19.38 0.39 11.68
N SER A 321 19.25 -0.89 11.31
CA SER A 321 17.94 -1.47 10.93
C SER A 321 17.12 -1.75 12.19
N ALA A 322 16.00 -1.05 12.35
CA ALA A 322 15.13 -1.15 13.53
C ALA A 322 14.54 -2.56 13.70
N CYS A 323 14.23 -3.24 12.60
CA CYS A 323 13.67 -4.60 12.58
C CYS A 323 14.76 -5.68 12.40
N GLY A 324 16.04 -5.31 12.49
CA GLY A 324 17.17 -6.21 12.28
C GLY A 324 17.28 -6.69 10.83
N GLU A 325 17.68 -7.94 10.66
CA GLU A 325 17.88 -8.62 9.38
C GLU A 325 17.04 -9.89 9.34
N PRO A 326 15.71 -9.81 9.09
CA PRO A 326 14.87 -10.98 8.95
C PRO A 326 15.40 -11.95 7.89
N ALA A 327 15.03 -13.22 7.98
CA ALA A 327 15.40 -14.20 6.95
C ALA A 327 14.89 -13.78 5.56
N TYR A 328 13.70 -13.18 5.51
CA TYR A 328 13.13 -12.57 4.33
C TYR A 328 12.07 -11.54 4.71
N THR A 329 11.89 -10.56 3.83
CA THR A 329 10.76 -9.63 3.83
C THR A 329 9.99 -9.71 2.52
N ASN A 330 10.59 -10.25 1.45
CA ASN A 330 9.94 -10.70 0.22
C ASN A 330 10.04 -12.23 0.09
N TYR A 331 8.94 -12.91 -0.25
CA TYR A 331 8.93 -14.37 -0.42
C TYR A 331 8.02 -14.83 -1.56
N VAL A 332 8.61 -15.17 -2.72
CA VAL A 332 7.90 -15.62 -3.92
C VAL A 332 8.40 -16.98 -4.40
N GLY A 333 7.71 -17.58 -5.37
CA GLY A 333 8.16 -18.81 -6.03
C GLY A 333 9.49 -18.60 -6.75
N GLY A 334 10.60 -19.05 -6.15
CA GLY A 334 11.94 -19.01 -6.72
C GLY A 334 12.86 -17.91 -6.20
N PHE A 335 12.38 -17.01 -5.33
CA PHE A 335 13.19 -16.00 -4.66
C PHE A 335 12.65 -15.67 -3.28
N HIS A 336 13.54 -15.50 -2.31
CA HIS A 336 13.20 -14.92 -1.02
C HIS A 336 14.41 -14.17 -0.45
N GLY A 337 14.17 -13.04 0.20
CA GLY A 337 15.24 -12.24 0.76
C GLY A 337 14.74 -11.07 1.60
N CYS A 338 15.60 -10.56 2.48
CA CYS A 338 15.36 -9.33 3.21
C CYS A 338 15.71 -8.16 2.31
N LEU A 339 14.70 -7.43 1.84
CA LEU A 339 14.85 -6.29 0.92
C LEU A 339 14.36 -4.98 1.55
N ASP A 340 13.51 -5.08 2.55
CA ASP A 340 12.84 -3.96 3.22
C ASP A 340 13.55 -3.64 4.53
N TYR A 341 13.70 -2.36 4.84
CA TYR A 341 14.30 -1.91 6.08
C TYR A 341 13.61 -0.67 6.63
N ILE A 342 13.69 -0.50 7.95
CA ILE A 342 13.41 0.76 8.65
C ILE A 342 14.73 1.18 9.28
N PHE A 343 15.49 2.03 8.60
CA PHE A 343 16.72 2.59 9.15
C PHE A 343 16.42 3.78 10.07
N LEU A 344 17.12 3.86 11.20
CA LEU A 344 17.00 4.98 12.13
C LEU A 344 18.33 5.34 12.78
N GLU A 345 18.40 6.53 13.35
CA GLU A 345 19.55 6.98 14.14
C GLU A 345 19.43 6.56 15.61
N PRO A 346 20.31 5.66 16.10
CA PRO A 346 20.18 5.07 17.44
C PRO A 346 20.51 6.05 18.56
N HIS A 347 21.08 7.22 18.27
CA HIS A 347 21.30 8.26 19.26
C HIS A 347 20.01 9.02 19.61
N ALA A 348 19.05 9.07 18.68
CA ALA A 348 17.79 9.80 18.84
C ALA A 348 16.59 8.91 19.16
N HIS A 349 16.62 7.64 18.72
CA HIS A 349 15.54 6.69 18.93
C HIS A 349 16.00 5.37 19.53
N GLN A 350 15.13 4.76 20.33
CA GLN A 350 15.25 3.41 20.84
C GLN A 350 14.15 2.54 20.23
N VAL A 351 14.50 1.31 19.85
CA VAL A 351 13.52 0.28 19.48
C VAL A 351 13.00 -0.35 20.77
N GLU A 352 11.71 -0.17 21.05
CA GLU A 352 11.04 -0.77 22.22
C GLU A 352 10.67 -2.23 21.94
N GLN A 353 10.07 -2.45 20.77
CA GLN A 353 9.72 -3.78 20.30
C GLN A 353 9.66 -3.81 18.77
N VAL A 354 9.86 -5.02 18.24
CA VAL A 354 9.61 -5.35 16.84
C VAL A 354 8.45 -6.33 16.83
N ILE A 355 7.40 -6.02 16.07
CA ILE A 355 6.27 -6.94 15.90
C ILE A 355 6.77 -8.09 15.04
N SER A 356 6.58 -9.31 15.52
CA SER A 356 7.11 -10.51 14.85
C SER A 356 6.51 -10.66 13.45
N LEU A 357 7.36 -10.98 12.48
CA LEU A 357 6.91 -11.40 11.15
C LEU A 357 6.11 -12.71 11.26
N PRO A 358 5.23 -13.01 10.29
CA PRO A 358 4.58 -14.31 10.20
C PRO A 358 5.60 -15.45 10.21
N SER A 359 5.26 -16.55 10.86
CA SER A 359 6.10 -17.73 10.89
C SER A 359 6.31 -18.29 9.48
N HIS A 360 7.41 -19.05 9.28
CA HIS A 360 7.68 -19.69 7.99
C HIS A 360 6.53 -20.63 7.56
N GLN A 361 5.87 -21.27 8.51
CA GLN A 361 4.70 -22.11 8.24
C GLN A 361 3.53 -21.30 7.69
N GLU A 362 3.23 -20.13 8.24
CA GLU A 362 2.18 -19.24 7.73
C GLU A 362 2.50 -18.76 6.32
N VAL A 363 3.74 -18.33 6.07
CA VAL A 363 4.22 -17.84 4.76
C VAL A 363 4.14 -18.93 3.69
N THR A 364 4.43 -20.18 4.04
CA THR A 364 4.47 -21.32 3.10
C THR A 364 3.19 -22.13 3.04
N THR A 365 2.15 -21.78 3.82
CA THR A 365 0.86 -22.48 3.83
C THR A 365 0.27 -22.60 2.42
N TYR A 366 0.45 -21.58 1.59
CA TYR A 366 0.04 -21.56 0.18
C TYR A 366 1.24 -21.52 -0.78
N GLN A 367 2.34 -22.19 -0.42
CA GLN A 367 3.64 -22.25 -1.11
C GLN A 367 4.50 -20.99 -1.01
N ALA A 368 3.95 -19.82 -1.33
CA ALA A 368 4.65 -18.53 -1.28
C ALA A 368 3.65 -17.37 -1.15
N LEU A 369 4.15 -16.13 -1.23
CA LEU A 369 3.35 -14.91 -1.26
C LEU A 369 3.24 -14.35 -2.69
N PRO A 370 2.20 -13.54 -3.01
CA PRO A 370 1.00 -13.32 -2.20
C PRO A 370 0.14 -14.59 -2.11
N SER A 371 -0.83 -14.59 -1.19
CA SER A 371 -1.76 -15.71 -1.02
C SER A 371 -3.16 -15.22 -0.63
N VAL A 372 -4.12 -16.15 -0.54
CA VAL A 372 -5.47 -15.86 -0.03
C VAL A 372 -5.48 -15.32 1.40
N ALA A 373 -4.40 -15.52 2.16
CA ALA A 373 -4.23 -15.04 3.53
C ALA A 373 -3.28 -13.85 3.65
N HIS A 374 -2.58 -13.45 2.57
CA HIS A 374 -1.55 -12.40 2.63
C HIS A 374 -1.51 -11.60 1.32
N PRO A 375 -1.77 -10.27 1.35
CA PRO A 375 -2.15 -9.49 0.16
C PRO A 375 -0.98 -8.97 -0.70
N SER A 376 0.27 -9.23 -0.33
CA SER A 376 1.48 -8.78 -1.03
C SER A 376 2.52 -9.90 -1.06
N ASP A 377 3.47 -9.84 -1.98
CA ASP A 377 4.68 -10.67 -1.94
C ASP A 377 5.69 -10.23 -0.85
N HIS A 378 5.51 -9.03 -0.30
CA HIS A 378 6.27 -8.50 0.83
C HIS A 378 5.53 -8.64 2.17
N ILE A 379 6.29 -8.64 3.25
CA ILE A 379 5.84 -8.68 4.65
C ILE A 379 6.11 -7.31 5.27
N ALA A 380 5.07 -6.70 5.84
CA ALA A 380 5.20 -5.41 6.51
C ALA A 380 6.14 -5.49 7.72
N LEU A 381 7.09 -4.56 7.79
CA LEU A 381 7.92 -4.34 8.98
C LEU A 381 7.19 -3.38 9.92
N VAL A 382 7.09 -3.77 11.20
CA VAL A 382 6.42 -2.96 12.22
C VAL A 382 7.25 -2.98 13.49
N CYS A 383 7.57 -1.80 14.00
CA CYS A 383 8.30 -1.63 15.26
C CYS A 383 7.77 -0.42 16.03
N ASP A 384 7.88 -0.48 17.36
CA ASP A 384 7.62 0.65 18.23
C ASP A 384 8.94 1.36 18.57
N LEU A 385 8.92 2.68 18.43
CA LEU A 385 10.07 3.55 18.67
C LEU A 385 9.76 4.56 19.78
N THR A 386 10.76 4.81 20.62
CA THR A 386 10.73 5.87 21.64
C THR A 386 11.85 6.88 21.39
N TRP A 387 11.56 8.16 21.60
CA TRP A 387 12.56 9.23 21.61
C TRP A 387 13.50 9.06 22.81
N LYS A 388 14.81 9.14 22.59
CA LYS A 388 15.80 9.14 23.68
C LYS A 388 15.91 10.48 24.39
#